data_AF-A0A554SP73-F1
#
_entry.id   AF-A0A554SP73-F1
#
_cell.length_a   1.000
_cell.length_b   1.000
_cell.length_c   1.000
_cell.angle_alpha   90.00
_cell.angle_beta   90.00
_cell.angle_gamma   90.00
#
_symmetry.space_group_name_H-M   'P 1'
#
loop_
_entity.id
_entity.type
_entity.pdbx_description
1 polymer ?
#
loop_
_entity_poly.entity_id
_entity_poly.type
_entity_poly.pdbx_seq_one_letter_code
_entity_poly.pdbx_strand_id
1 'polypeptide(L)'
;MAMRVCAESGCPALTTTTRCPVHTRKRDRARGTSTERGYGSDHRRLRTELLPAALGKPCHFCGEPMLAGQSLALDHTEDRSGYRGIVHLSCNAADGGRRSHN
;
A
#
# COMPACT_ATOMS: atom_id res chain seq x y z
N MET A 1 -0.58 20.72 -19.68
CA MET A 1 -1.30 19.43 -19.47
C MET A 1 -2.62 19.50 -20.21
N ALA A 2 -2.97 18.50 -21.02
CA ALA A 2 -4.25 18.48 -21.72
C ALA A 2 -5.41 18.14 -20.77
N MET A 3 -6.53 18.84 -20.92
CA MET A 3 -7.76 18.53 -20.21
C MET A 3 -8.43 17.29 -20.83
N ARG A 4 -8.95 16.39 -19.99
CA ARG A 4 -9.69 15.19 -20.41
C ARG A 4 -10.99 15.08 -19.62
N VAL A 5 -11.97 14.39 -20.20
CA VAL A 5 -13.22 14.08 -19.52
C VAL A 5 -12.94 13.16 -18.31
N CYS A 6 -13.64 13.41 -17.21
CA CYS A 6 -13.59 12.57 -16.01
C CYS A 6 -13.88 11.11 -16.35
N ALA A 7 -13.07 10.17 -15.84
CA ALA A 7 -13.25 8.74 -16.10
C ALA A 7 -14.45 8.08 -15.38
N GLU A 8 -15.30 8.87 -14.72
CA GLU A 8 -16.53 8.37 -14.11
C GLU A 8 -17.63 8.37 -15.18
N SER A 9 -18.30 7.22 -15.35
CA SER A 9 -19.37 7.06 -16.33
C SER A 9 -20.45 8.14 -16.19
N GLY A 10 -20.72 8.85 -17.29
CA GLY A 10 -21.74 9.90 -17.33
C GLY A 10 -21.33 11.25 -16.73
N CYS A 11 -20.08 11.43 -16.28
CA CYS A 11 -19.62 12.72 -15.76
C CYS A 11 -18.99 13.58 -16.88
N PRO A 12 -19.58 14.73 -17.26
CA PRO A 12 -19.04 15.57 -18.33
C PRO A 12 -17.88 16.49 -17.89
N ALA A 13 -17.46 16.44 -16.62
CA ALA A 13 -16.47 17.37 -16.07
C ALA A 13 -15.08 17.18 -16.71
N LEU A 14 -14.43 18.28 -17.10
CA LEU A 14 -13.05 18.29 -17.57
C LEU A 14 -12.07 18.38 -16.40
N THR A 15 -10.99 17.58 -16.47
CA THR A 15 -9.95 17.54 -15.45
C THR A 15 -8.57 17.33 -16.09
N THR A 16 -7.52 17.80 -15.41
CA THR A 16 -6.12 17.49 -15.74
C THR A 16 -5.68 16.12 -15.21
N THR A 17 -6.51 15.48 -14.38
CA THR A 17 -6.23 14.18 -13.74
C THR A 17 -7.20 13.11 -14.24
N THR A 18 -7.20 11.91 -13.65
CA THR A 18 -8.08 10.81 -14.08
C THR A 18 -9.56 11.06 -13.74
N ARG A 19 -9.86 11.78 -12.65
CA ARG A 19 -11.24 12.05 -12.20
C ARG A 19 -11.37 13.49 -11.72
N CYS A 20 -12.57 14.06 -11.82
CA CYS A 20 -12.83 15.38 -11.26
C CYS A 20 -12.74 15.35 -9.72
N PRO A 21 -12.53 16.50 -9.05
CA PRO A 21 -12.36 16.55 -7.60
C PRO A 21 -13.48 15.89 -6.79
N VAL A 22 -14.73 15.94 -7.28
CA VAL A 22 -15.89 15.29 -6.66
C VAL A 22 -15.75 13.77 -6.66
N HIS A 23 -15.44 13.17 -7.80
CA HIS A 23 -15.31 11.72 -7.93
C HIS A 23 -14.03 11.18 -7.28
N THR A 24 -12.96 11.98 -7.24
CA THR A 24 -11.78 11.66 -6.42
C THR A 24 -12.15 11.55 -4.95
N ARG A 25 -12.82 12.56 -4.38
CA ARG A 25 -13.27 12.54 -2.97
C ARG A 25 -14.23 11.39 -2.67
N LYS A 26 -15.17 11.08 -3.57
CA LYS A 26 -16.10 9.95 -3.43
C LYS A 26 -15.34 8.62 -3.35
N ARG A 27 -14.36 8.42 -4.22
CA ARG A 27 -13.53 7.21 -4.24
C ARG A 27 -12.60 7.12 -3.04
N ASP A 28 -12.00 8.23 -2.61
CA ASP A 28 -11.17 8.27 -1.40
C ASP A 28 -11.99 7.93 -0.16
N ARG A 29 -13.22 8.44 -0.05
CA ARG A 29 -14.16 8.06 1.03
C ARG A 29 -14.50 6.57 0.98
N ALA A 30 -14.79 6.02 -0.20
CA ALA A 30 -15.08 4.60 -0.36
C ALA A 30 -13.88 3.70 -0.05
N ARG A 31 -12.65 4.18 -0.27
CA ARG A 31 -11.41 3.45 0.06
C ARG A 31 -11.14 3.38 1.56
N GLY A 32 -11.69 4.30 2.35
CA GLY A 32 -11.37 4.46 3.76
C GLY A 32 -9.99 5.07 4.01
N THR A 33 -9.74 5.38 5.27
CA THR A 33 -8.49 5.96 5.77
C THR A 33 -7.34 4.96 5.76
N SER A 34 -6.10 5.44 5.84
CA SER A 34 -4.93 4.56 6.01
C SER A 34 -5.02 3.72 7.29
N THR A 35 -5.56 4.30 8.38
CA THR A 35 -5.76 3.62 9.65
C THR A 35 -6.76 2.48 9.53
N GLU A 36 -7.93 2.72 8.94
CA GLU A 36 -8.95 1.67 8.69
C GLU A 36 -8.41 0.56 7.79
N ARG A 37 -7.46 0.87 6.90
CA ARG A 37 -6.80 -0.12 6.05
C ARG A 37 -5.67 -0.89 6.75
N GLY A 38 -5.38 -0.62 8.01
CA GLY A 38 -4.36 -1.32 8.81
C GLY A 38 -2.98 -0.64 8.84
N TYR A 39 -2.86 0.61 8.37
CA TYR A 39 -1.61 1.40 8.36
C TYR A 39 -1.62 2.52 9.42
N GLY A 40 -2.23 2.25 10.58
CA GLY A 40 -2.40 3.19 11.68
C GLY A 40 -1.10 3.55 12.43
N SER A 41 -1.24 4.15 13.60
CA SER A 41 -0.11 4.41 14.53
C SER A 41 0.62 3.12 14.91
N ASP A 42 -0.13 2.06 15.21
CA ASP A 42 0.44 0.79 15.68
C ASP A 42 1.29 0.12 14.61
N HIS A 43 0.82 0.15 13.35
CA HIS A 43 1.60 -0.30 12.19
C HIS A 43 2.95 0.42 12.09
N ARG A 44 2.92 1.75 12.18
CA ARG A 44 4.13 2.59 12.06
C ARG A 44 5.09 2.35 13.23
N ARG A 45 4.55 2.16 14.43
CA ARG A 45 5.32 1.84 15.63
C ARG A 45 6.00 0.48 15.49
N LEU A 46 5.23 -0.57 15.25
CA LEU A 46 5.74 -1.93 15.08
C LEU A 46 6.74 -2.03 13.93
N ARG A 47 6.50 -1.32 12.82
CA ARG A 47 7.47 -1.26 11.73
C ARG A 47 8.80 -0.70 12.19
N THR A 48 8.78 0.40 12.93
CA THR A 48 10.01 1.03 13.46
C THR A 48 10.74 0.11 14.44
N GLU A 49 9.99 -0.58 15.31
CA GLU A 49 10.54 -1.49 16.32
C GLU A 49 11.16 -2.76 15.69
N LEU A 50 10.50 -3.32 14.67
CA LEU A 50 10.92 -4.60 14.06
C LEU A 50 12.01 -4.42 12.99
N LEU A 51 12.12 -3.25 12.36
CA LEU A 51 13.02 -3.02 11.24
C LEU A 51 14.50 -3.29 11.57
N PRO A 52 15.06 -2.84 12.71
CA PRO A 52 16.45 -3.16 13.07
C PRO A 52 16.70 -4.67 13.22
N ALA A 53 15.75 -5.39 13.85
CA ALA A 53 15.86 -6.83 14.09
C ALA A 53 15.64 -7.69 12.84
N ALA A 54 15.17 -7.09 11.75
CA ALA A 54 14.96 -7.75 10.46
C ALA A 54 16.19 -7.67 9.54
N LEU A 55 17.11 -6.73 9.78
CA LEU A 55 18.31 -6.60 8.97
C LEU A 55 19.17 -7.87 9.05
N GLY A 56 19.63 -8.36 7.90
CA GLY A 56 20.36 -9.61 7.73
C GLY A 56 19.49 -10.87 7.71
N LYS A 57 18.19 -10.78 8.03
CA LYS A 57 17.26 -11.92 7.95
C LYS A 57 16.71 -12.09 6.52
N PRO A 58 16.38 -13.32 6.11
CA PRO A 58 15.79 -13.58 4.81
C PRO A 58 14.36 -13.03 4.73
N CYS A 59 14.01 -12.41 3.61
CA CYS A 59 12.65 -12.03 3.29
C CYS A 59 11.81 -13.28 3.00
N HIS A 60 10.65 -13.45 3.66
CA HIS A 60 9.83 -14.67 3.49
C HIS A 60 9.14 -14.78 2.11
N PHE A 61 9.24 -13.76 1.25
CA PHE A 61 8.74 -13.82 -0.13
C PHE A 61 9.79 -14.30 -1.14
N CYS A 62 11.05 -13.86 -1.00
CA CYS A 62 12.11 -14.13 -1.99
C CYS A 62 13.31 -14.90 -1.44
N GLY A 63 13.43 -15.06 -0.12
CA GLY A 63 14.56 -15.73 0.54
C GLY A 63 15.82 -14.86 0.68
N GLU A 64 15.93 -13.75 -0.05
CA GLU A 64 17.10 -12.87 -0.03
C GLU A 64 17.22 -12.09 1.29
N PRO A 65 18.45 -11.79 1.75
CA PRO A 65 18.66 -11.03 2.98
C PRO A 65 18.17 -9.59 2.84
N MET A 66 17.54 -9.08 3.90
CA MET A 66 17.13 -7.69 4.00
C MET A 66 18.29 -6.83 4.51
N LEU A 67 18.73 -5.85 3.71
CA LEU A 67 19.89 -5.02 4.04
C LEU A 67 19.49 -3.60 4.44
N ALA A 68 20.36 -2.95 5.22
CA ALA A 68 20.20 -1.55 5.57
C ALA A 68 20.17 -0.68 4.31
N GLY A 69 19.32 0.35 4.29
CA GLY A 69 19.14 1.24 3.14
C GLY A 69 18.18 0.70 2.06
N GLN A 70 17.79 -0.58 2.10
CA GLN A 70 16.73 -1.08 1.24
C GLN A 70 15.36 -0.58 1.69
N SER A 71 14.43 -0.48 0.72
CA SER A 71 13.04 -0.19 1.03
C SER A 71 12.37 -1.44 1.61
N LEU A 72 12.10 -1.41 2.91
CA LEU A 72 11.45 -2.50 3.65
C LEU A 72 10.05 -2.10 4.15
N ALA A 73 9.15 -3.06 4.17
CA ALA A 73 7.77 -2.92 4.60
C ALA A 73 7.43 -3.95 5.69
N LEU A 74 6.51 -3.59 6.58
CA LEU A 74 5.89 -4.53 7.52
C LEU A 74 4.68 -5.17 6.81
N ASP A 75 4.78 -6.47 6.56
CA ASP A 75 3.78 -7.26 5.86
C ASP A 75 2.63 -7.69 6.79
N HIS A 76 1.42 -7.58 6.27
CA HIS A 76 0.19 -7.95 6.96
C HIS A 76 -0.19 -9.41 6.68
N THR A 77 -0.93 -10.02 7.61
CA THR A 77 -1.72 -11.21 7.31
C THR A 77 -2.81 -10.88 6.27
N GLU A 78 -3.37 -11.91 5.62
CA GLU A 78 -4.34 -11.70 4.53
C GLU A 78 -5.62 -10.98 4.99
N ASP A 79 -6.09 -11.33 6.18
CA ASP A 79 -7.20 -10.70 6.89
C ASP A 79 -6.82 -9.36 7.55
N ARG A 80 -5.53 -8.97 7.49
CA ARG A 80 -4.94 -7.79 8.13
C ARG A 80 -5.12 -7.73 9.65
N SER A 81 -5.42 -8.85 10.31
CA SER A 81 -5.53 -8.94 11.77
C SER A 81 -4.16 -8.92 12.47
N GLY A 82 -3.08 -9.19 11.73
CA GLY A 82 -1.73 -9.22 12.27
C GLY A 82 -0.62 -8.97 11.23
N TYR A 83 0.60 -9.33 11.63
CA TYR A 83 1.82 -9.09 10.87
C TYR A 83 2.63 -10.37 10.70
N ARG A 84 3.15 -10.61 9.49
CA ARG A 84 4.04 -11.75 9.19
C ARG A 84 5.52 -11.41 9.35
N GLY A 85 5.86 -10.11 9.30
CA GLY A 85 7.21 -9.62 9.54
C GLY A 85 7.63 -8.54 8.55
N ILE A 86 8.89 -8.13 8.64
CA ILE A 86 9.49 -7.19 7.70
C ILE A 86 9.91 -7.94 6.44
N VAL A 87 9.71 -7.31 5.28
CA VAL A 87 10.03 -7.81 3.95
C VAL A 87 10.48 -6.68 3.03
N HIS A 88 11.03 -7.02 1.86
CA HIS A 88 11.22 -6.03 0.79
C HIS A 88 9.89 -5.41 0.37
N LEU A 89 9.89 -4.08 0.21
CA LEU A 89 8.71 -3.33 -0.23
C LEU A 89 8.20 -3.81 -1.60
N SER A 90 9.11 -4.12 -2.52
CA SER A 90 8.78 -4.64 -3.85
C SER A 90 8.06 -5.99 -3.77
N CYS A 91 8.53 -6.91 -2.93
CA CYS A 91 7.91 -8.21 -2.72
C CYS A 91 6.51 -8.08 -2.11
N ASN A 92 6.35 -7.23 -1.09
CA ASN A 92 5.06 -6.95 -0.47
C ASN A 92 4.07 -6.33 -1.48
N ALA A 93 4.53 -5.35 -2.26
CA ALA A 93 3.71 -4.70 -3.29
C ALA A 93 3.29 -5.68 -4.39
N ALA A 94 4.20 -6.57 -4.83
CA ALA A 94 3.90 -7.61 -5.80
C ALA A 94 2.85 -8.59 -5.27
N ASP A 95 2.92 -8.97 -3.99
CA ASP A 95 1.92 -9.83 -3.35
C ASP A 95 0.54 -9.18 -3.29
N GLY A 96 0.48 -7.92 -2.85
CA GLY A 96 -0.76 -7.14 -2.84
C GLY A 96 -1.36 -6.97 -4.25
N GLY A 97 -0.52 -6.81 -5.27
CA GLY A 97 -0.93 -6.77 -6.68
C GLY A 97 -1.56 -8.09 -7.13
N ARG A 98 -0.90 -9.23 -6.87
CA ARG A 98 -1.42 -10.57 -7.22
C ARG A 98 -2.79 -10.83 -6.57
N ARG A 99 -2.95 -10.47 -5.30
CA ARG A 99 -4.22 -10.63 -4.56
C ARG A 99 -5.35 -9.72 -5.04
N SER A 100 -5.03 -8.60 -5.69
CA SER A 100 -6.06 -7.66 -6.17
C SER A 100 -6.60 -8.04 -7.56
N HIS A 101 -5.94 -8.95 -8.26
CA HIS A 101 -6.29 -9.40 -9.61
C HIS A 101 -6.88 -10.82 -9.66
N ASN A 102 -6.97 -11.49 -8.52
CA ASN A 102 -7.54 -12.83 -8.36
C ASN A 102 -8.86 -12.71 -7.58
#